data_AF-A0AA38FVY3-F1
#
_entry.id   AF-A0AA38FVY3-F1
#
_cell.length_a   1.000
_cell.length_b   1.000
_cell.length_c   1.000
_cell.angle_alpha   90.00
_cell.angle_beta   90.00
_cell.angle_gamma   90.00
#
_symmetry.space_group_name_H-M   'P 1'
#
loop_
_entity.id
_entity.type
_entity.pdbx_description
1 polymer ?
#
loop_
_entity_poly.entity_id
_entity_poly.type
_entity_poly.pdbx_seq_one_letter_code
_entity_poly.pdbx_strand_id
1 'polypeptide(L)' 'RINEFHDLRQASMTVAEYRSRFLDLLQYVDYMQDEQVRIHRFIQGVNLDLG' A
#
# COMPACT_ATOMS: atom_id res chain seq x y z
N ARG A 1 2.14 6.99 11.30
CA ARG A 1 1.37 6.90 10.04
C ARG A 1 2.29 6.78 8.82
N ILE A 2 3.31 7.65 8.64
CA ILE A 2 4.30 7.48 7.56
C ILE A 2 5.08 6.15 7.67
N ASN A 3 5.63 5.83 8.85
CA ASN A 3 6.33 4.55 9.06
C ASN A 3 5.41 3.35 8.81
N GLU A 4 4.16 3.43 9.30
CA GLU A 4 3.13 2.41 9.08
C GLU A 4 2.83 2.19 7.59
N PHE A 5 2.83 3.24 6.78
CA PHE A 5 2.67 3.13 5.33
C PHE A 5 3.85 2.38 4.67
N HIS A 6 5.08 2.63 5.09
CA HIS A 6 6.27 1.94 4.58
C HIS A 6 6.30 0.46 4.95
N ASP A 7 5.82 0.14 6.15
CA ASP A 7 5.75 -1.23 6.65
C ASP A 7 4.51 -1.97 6.15
N LEU A 8 3.51 -1.27 5.60
CA LEU A 8 2.27 -1.88 5.12
C LEU A 8 2.56 -2.96 4.06
N ARG A 9 1.99 -4.13 4.31
CA ARG A 9 1.93 -5.32 3.43
C ARG A 9 0.53 -5.91 3.54
N GLN A 10 0.08 -6.63 2.51
CA GLN A 10 -1.20 -7.32 2.52
C GLN A 10 -1.25 -8.35 3.66
N ALA A 11 -0.19 -9.15 3.82
CA ALA A 11 -0.12 -10.20 4.84
C ALA A 11 -1.38 -11.09 4.83
N SER A 12 -2.12 -11.13 5.94
CA SER A 12 -3.38 -11.89 6.09
C SER A 12 -4.63 -11.13 5.66
N MET A 13 -4.52 -9.88 5.20
CA MET A 13 -5.65 -9.09 4.72
C MET A 13 -6.09 -9.56 3.33
N THR A 14 -7.39 -9.45 3.05
CA THR A 14 -7.88 -9.46 1.67
C THR A 14 -7.31 -8.27 0.90
N VAL A 15 -7.27 -8.36 -0.43
CA VAL A 15 -6.84 -7.23 -1.28
C VAL A 15 -7.70 -5.98 -1.04
N ALA A 16 -8.99 -6.15 -0.75
CA ALA A 16 -9.91 -5.06 -0.46
C ALA A 16 -9.59 -4.35 0.86
N GLU A 17 -9.32 -5.10 1.93
CA GLU A 17 -8.91 -4.55 3.24
C GLU A 17 -7.55 -3.86 3.14
N TYR A 18 -6.58 -4.49 2.48
CA TYR A 18 -5.27 -3.90 2.23
C TYR A 18 -5.39 -2.59 1.43
N ARG A 19 -6.21 -2.55 0.38
CA ARG A 19 -6.49 -1.33 -0.39
C ARG A 19 -7.09 -0.23 0.47
N SER A 20 -8.07 -0.55 1.30
CA SER A 20 -8.69 0.44 2.19
C SER A 20 -7.65 1.04 3.15
N ARG A 21 -6.81 0.20 3.77
CA ARG A 21 -5.76 0.65 4.68
C ARG A 21 -4.65 1.42 3.97
N PHE A 22 -4.30 1.03 2.75
CA PHE A 22 -3.34 1.74 1.91
C PHE A 22 -3.82 3.16 1.61
N LEU A 23 -5.08 3.33 1.19
CA LEU A 23 -5.65 4.65 0.90
C LEU A 23 -5.77 5.52 2.16
N ASP A 24 -6.14 4.93 3.29
CA ASP A 24 -6.17 5.65 4.57
C ASP A 24 -4.78 6.13 4.99
N LEU A 25 -3.73 5.32 4.80
CA LEU A 25 -2.37 5.74 5.13
C LEU A 25 -1.76 6.71 4.11
N LEU A 26 -2.14 6.61 2.83
CA LEU A 26 -1.65 7.45 1.74
C LEU A 26 -1.90 8.94 1.99
N GLN A 27 -2.98 9.30 2.68
CA GLN A 27 -3.29 10.70 3.01
C GLN A 27 -2.20 11.38 3.88
N TYR A 28 -1.34 10.59 4.55
CA TYR A 28 -0.25 11.08 5.39
C TYR A 28 1.10 11.11 4.66
N VAL A 29 1.12 10.84 3.36
CA VAL A 29 2.32 10.63 2.54
C VAL A 29 2.29 11.58 1.35
N ASP A 30 2.35 12.87 1.65
CA ASP A 30 2.24 13.97 0.69
C ASP A 30 3.41 14.07 -0.30
N TYR A 31 4.56 13.47 -0.02
CA TYR A 31 5.68 13.40 -0.97
C TYR A 31 5.45 12.39 -2.09
N MET A 32 4.51 11.45 -1.94
CA MET A 32 4.20 10.45 -2.96
C MET A 32 3.06 10.97 -3.85
N GLN A 33 3.34 11.97 -4.69
CA GLN A 33 2.34 12.59 -5.58
C GLN A 33 2.14 11.84 -6.91
N ASP A 34 3.19 11.15 -7.36
CA ASP A 34 3.16 10.42 -8.63
C ASP A 34 2.30 9.16 -8.53
N GLU A 35 1.32 9.05 -9.42
CA GLU A 35 0.39 7.91 -9.49
C GLU A 35 1.10 6.58 -9.79
N GLN A 36 2.09 6.58 -10.68
CA GLN A 36 2.86 5.38 -11.01
C GLN A 36 3.66 4.89 -9.80
N VAL A 37 4.21 5.82 -9.01
CA VAL A 37 4.89 5.47 -7.75
C VAL A 37 3.91 4.86 -6.74
N ARG A 38 2.70 5.42 -6.62
CA ARG A 38 1.64 4.88 -5.74
C ARG A 38 1.23 3.47 -6.16
N ILE A 39 1.01 3.25 -7.46
CA ILE A 39 0.65 1.94 -8.03
C ILE A 39 1.78 0.94 -7.76
N HIS A 40 3.02 1.30 -8.05
CA HIS A 40 4.17 0.43 -7.84
C HIS A 40 4.31 0.05 -6.36
N ARG A 41 4.17 1.02 -5.45
CA ARG A 41 4.20 0.78 -4.01
C ARG A 41 3.06 -0.12 -3.55
N PHE A 42 1.86 0.08 -4.09
CA PHE A 42 0.70 -0.75 -3.79
C PHE A 42 0.98 -2.21 -4.16
N ILE A 43 1.41 -2.46 -5.41
CA ILE A 43 1.73 -3.80 -5.94
C ILE A 43 2.84 -4.48 -5.12
N GLN A 44 3.91 -3.75 -4.75
CA GLN A 44 4.99 -4.28 -3.91
C GLN A 44 4.53 -4.79 -2.55
N GLY A 45 3.42 -4.25 -2.02
CA GLY A 45 2.85 -4.70 -0.75
C GLY A 45 1.77 -5.78 -0.89
N VAL A 46 1.27 -6.06 -2.10
CA VAL A 46 0.36 -7.18 -2.35
C VAL A 46 1.15 -8.48 -2.25
N ASN A 47 0.61 -9.47 -1.53
CA ASN A 47 1.14 -10.84 -1.57
C ASN A 47 0.67 -11.46 -2.88
N LEU A 48 1.38 -11.13 -3.97
CA LEU A 48 1.30 -11.89 -5.19
C LEU A 48 2.08 -13.20 -4.93
N ASP A 49 1.39 -14.20 -4.39
CA ASP A 49 1.82 -15.57 -4.60
C ASP A 49 1.67 -15.82 -6.11
N LEU A 50 2.68 -15.43 -6.88
CA LEU A 50 2.80 -15.76 -8.30
C LEU A 50 3.21 -17.24 -8.35
N GLY A 51 2.23 -18.10 -8.07
CA GLY A 51 2.32 -19.52 -8.39
C GLY A 51 2.54 -19.74 -9.88
#